data_AF-U1PRG2-F1
#
_entry.id   AF-U1PRG2-F1
#
_cell.length_a   1.000
_cell.length_b   1.000
_cell.length_c   1.000
_cell.angle_alpha   90.00
_cell.angle_beta   90.00
_cell.angle_gamma   90.00
#
_symmetry.space_group_name_H-M   'P 1'
#
loop_
_entity.id
_entity.type
_entity.pdbx_description
1 polymer ?
#
loop_
_entity_poly.entity_id
_entity_poly.type
_entity_poly.pdbx_seq_one_letter_code
_entity_poly.pdbx_strand_id
1 'polypeptide(L)'
;RVLAARGDPNGVTHCRIVTVARTTPRTRHVSRAVTLPRRTPRIQFDFANASVERVRVNGRVVLARPDGLTGTATVDVSRRATLRVSFEGTGTVQLTTFPTRTRKTRLEVTVGD
;
A
#
# COMPACT_ATOMS: atom_id res chain seq x y z
N ARG A 1 -9.52 -3.94 23.90
CA ARG A 1 -8.85 -2.69 23.47
C ARG A 1 -9.89 -1.83 22.76
N VAL A 2 -10.21 -0.67 23.30
CA VAL A 2 -11.13 0.30 22.69
C VAL A 2 -10.59 0.77 21.34
N LEU A 3 -11.43 0.77 20.30
CA LEU A 3 -11.04 1.18 18.94
C LEU A 3 -11.27 2.67 18.70
N ALA A 4 -12.32 3.23 19.31
CA ALA A 4 -12.67 4.63 19.32
C ALA A 4 -13.58 4.89 20.53
N ALA A 5 -13.46 6.05 21.15
CA ALA A 5 -14.37 6.52 22.19
C ALA A 5 -14.67 8.00 21.92
N ARG A 6 -15.91 8.43 22.17
CA ARG A 6 -16.33 9.82 22.07
C ARG A 6 -17.44 10.09 23.08
N GLY A 7 -17.28 11.15 23.87
CA GLY A 7 -18.23 11.53 24.92
C GLY A 7 -18.16 10.65 26.16
N ASP A 8 -19.13 10.84 27.06
CA ASP A 8 -19.35 10.04 28.27
C ASP A 8 -20.76 9.43 28.21
N PRO A 9 -20.93 8.32 27.47
CA PRO A 9 -22.24 7.75 27.19
C PRO A 9 -22.74 6.89 28.37
N ASN A 10 -23.95 7.16 28.82
CA ASN A 10 -24.60 6.57 29.99
C ASN A 10 -25.84 5.71 29.66
N GLY A 11 -25.91 5.13 28.45
CA GLY A 11 -27.03 4.30 27.98
C GLY A 11 -26.65 2.91 27.45
N VAL A 12 -27.38 2.39 26.46
CA VAL A 12 -27.28 0.99 25.98
C VAL A 12 -25.97 0.74 25.21
N THR A 13 -25.32 -0.40 25.50
CA THR A 13 -24.09 -0.85 24.81
C THR A 13 -24.38 -1.94 23.77
N HIS A 14 -24.03 -1.66 22.51
CA HIS A 14 -24.06 -2.62 21.40
C HIS A 14 -22.67 -3.16 21.09
N CYS A 15 -22.60 -4.47 20.81
CA CYS A 15 -21.35 -5.17 20.50
C CYS A 15 -21.40 -5.81 19.09
N ARG A 16 -20.35 -5.59 18.30
CA ARG A 16 -20.17 -6.18 16.95
C ARG A 16 -18.73 -6.62 16.72
N ILE A 17 -18.56 -7.71 15.94
CA ILE A 17 -17.24 -8.08 15.41
C ILE A 17 -17.01 -7.28 14.13
N VAL A 18 -15.95 -6.48 14.11
CA VAL A 18 -15.55 -5.64 12.98
C VAL A 18 -14.18 -6.05 12.45
N THR A 19 -13.90 -5.69 11.19
CA THR A 19 -12.57 -5.87 10.59
C THR A 19 -11.87 -4.53 10.52
N VAL A 20 -10.73 -4.42 11.20
CA VAL A 20 -9.89 -3.20 11.17
C VAL A 20 -8.72 -3.43 10.22
N ALA A 21 -8.55 -2.49 9.29
CA ALA A 21 -7.42 -2.45 8.37
C ALA A 21 -6.31 -1.54 8.93
N ARG A 22 -5.06 -1.97 8.78
CA ARG A 22 -3.87 -1.17 9.04
C ARG A 22 -2.94 -1.24 7.84
N THR A 23 -2.51 -0.08 7.38
CA THR A 23 -1.51 0.06 6.32
C THR A 23 -0.21 0.51 6.96
N THR A 24 0.89 -0.17 6.62
CA THR A 24 2.23 0.19 7.11
C THR A 24 3.17 0.27 5.91
N PRO A 25 3.71 1.46 5.58
CA PRO A 25 4.64 1.62 4.47
C PRO A 25 5.87 0.72 4.65
N ARG A 26 6.38 0.19 3.53
CA ARG A 26 7.61 -0.61 3.47
C ARG A 26 8.44 -0.12 2.31
N THR A 27 9.63 0.38 2.61
CA THR A 27 10.59 0.91 1.64
C THR A 27 11.75 -0.05 1.44
N ARG A 28 12.17 -0.23 0.18
CA ARG A 28 13.36 -1.01 -0.19
C ARG A 28 13.95 -0.52 -1.51
N HIS A 29 15.23 -0.77 -1.68
CA HIS A 29 15.95 -0.54 -2.93
C HIS A 29 15.94 -1.80 -3.78
N VAL A 30 15.66 -1.66 -5.08
CA VAL A 30 15.61 -2.78 -6.02
C VAL A 30 16.29 -2.42 -7.34
N SER A 31 17.16 -3.29 -7.82
CA SER A 31 17.84 -3.19 -9.13
C SER A 31 17.35 -4.24 -10.14
N ARG A 32 16.39 -5.09 -9.72
CA ARG A 32 15.80 -6.15 -10.54
C ARG A 32 14.32 -6.31 -10.24
N ALA A 33 13.65 -7.11 -11.06
CA ALA A 33 12.25 -7.43 -10.86
C ALA A 33 11.99 -8.03 -9.48
N VAL A 34 10.87 -7.64 -8.87
CA VAL A 34 10.56 -7.97 -7.48
C VAL A 34 9.08 -8.27 -7.29
N THR A 35 8.79 -9.29 -6.49
CA THR A 35 7.43 -9.59 -6.05
C THR A 35 7.09 -8.75 -4.83
N LEU A 36 5.89 -8.16 -4.83
CA LEU A 36 5.39 -7.35 -3.74
C LEU A 36 4.60 -8.17 -2.73
N PRO A 37 4.53 -7.71 -1.47
CA PRO A 37 3.55 -8.25 -0.52
C PRO A 37 2.13 -8.21 -1.10
N ARG A 38 1.33 -9.22 -0.78
CA ARG A 38 -0.10 -9.21 -1.13
C ARG A 38 -0.80 -8.01 -0.49
N ARG A 39 -1.93 -7.60 -1.07
CA ARG A 39 -2.74 -6.46 -0.59
C ARG A 39 -1.97 -5.14 -0.57
N THR A 40 -1.10 -4.93 -1.55
CA THR A 40 -0.47 -3.63 -1.83
C THR A 40 -1.37 -2.87 -2.78
N PRO A 41 -2.09 -1.82 -2.35
CA PRO A 41 -2.99 -1.03 -3.19
C PRO A 41 -2.27 0.05 -4.00
N ARG A 42 -1.06 0.41 -3.56
CA ARG A 42 -0.30 1.54 -4.06
C ARG A 42 1.18 1.24 -3.97
N ILE A 43 1.92 1.70 -4.97
CA ILE A 43 3.36 1.64 -5.06
C ILE A 43 3.86 3.05 -5.37
N GLN A 44 4.83 3.53 -4.59
CA GLN A 44 5.58 4.73 -4.90
C GLN A 44 6.99 4.33 -5.33
N PHE A 45 7.44 4.92 -6.42
CA PHE A 45 8.75 4.75 -7.02
C PHE A 45 9.55 6.03 -6.85
N ASP A 46 10.85 5.89 -6.68
CA ASP A 46 11.82 6.96 -6.76
C ASP A 46 13.00 6.49 -7.61
N PHE A 47 13.28 7.27 -8.65
CA PHE A 47 14.23 6.96 -9.71
C PHE A 47 15.54 7.76 -9.60
N ALA A 48 15.82 8.41 -8.46
CA ALA A 48 17.00 9.26 -8.29
C ALA A 48 18.34 8.58 -8.63
N ASN A 49 18.42 7.25 -8.47
CA ASN A 49 19.63 6.45 -8.73
C ASN A 49 19.44 5.42 -9.86
N ALA A 50 18.55 5.70 -10.81
CA ALA A 50 18.22 4.76 -11.89
C ALA A 50 18.00 5.46 -13.24
N SER A 51 18.35 4.76 -14.32
CA SER A 51 18.00 5.13 -15.70
C SER A 51 16.98 4.11 -16.19
N VAL A 52 15.72 4.31 -15.83
CA VAL A 52 14.61 3.38 -16.16
C VAL A 52 13.63 4.07 -17.08
N GLU A 53 13.37 3.50 -18.24
CA GLU A 53 12.41 4.05 -19.20
C GLU A 53 10.98 3.58 -18.93
N ARG A 54 10.81 2.32 -18.53
CA ARG A 54 9.50 1.71 -18.33
C ARG A 54 9.43 0.90 -17.04
N VAL A 55 8.30 1.01 -16.36
CA VAL A 55 7.93 0.14 -15.25
C VAL A 55 6.76 -0.72 -15.66
N ARG A 56 6.83 -2.02 -15.39
CA ARG A 56 5.72 -2.95 -15.56
C ARG A 56 5.25 -3.52 -14.24
N VAL A 57 3.94 -3.68 -14.11
CA VAL A 57 3.29 -4.43 -13.05
C VAL A 57 2.53 -5.59 -13.68
N ASN A 58 2.89 -6.81 -13.32
CA ASN A 58 2.34 -8.03 -13.93
C ASN A 58 2.39 -8.00 -15.47
N GLY A 59 3.51 -7.52 -16.03
CA GLY A 59 3.72 -7.43 -17.47
C GLY A 59 3.03 -6.25 -18.16
N ARG A 60 2.18 -5.46 -17.47
CA ARG A 60 1.57 -4.25 -18.02
C ARG A 60 2.41 -3.03 -17.73
N VAL A 61 2.68 -2.20 -18.74
CA VAL A 61 3.38 -0.93 -18.56
C VAL A 61 2.48 0.01 -17.75
N VAL A 62 3.00 0.52 -16.63
CA VAL A 62 2.29 1.46 -15.74
C VAL A 62 2.94 2.83 -15.69
N LEU A 63 4.22 2.92 -16.05
CA LEU A 63 4.97 4.15 -16.22
C LEU A 63 5.86 3.98 -17.44
N ALA A 64 5.95 5.01 -18.27
CA ALA A 64 6.86 5.06 -19.41
C ALA A 64 7.28 6.51 -19.66
N ARG A 65 8.59 6.73 -19.85
CA ARG A 65 9.16 7.97 -20.36
C ARG A 65 10.38 7.60 -21.22
N PRO A 66 10.39 7.93 -22.53
CA PRO A 66 11.49 7.58 -23.43
C PRO A 66 12.85 8.09 -22.95
N ASP A 67 12.89 9.29 -22.38
CA ASP A 67 14.14 9.92 -21.91
C ASP A 67 14.51 9.53 -20.47
N GLY A 68 13.87 8.50 -19.91
CA GLY A 68 14.07 8.03 -18.55
C GLY A 68 13.11 8.65 -17.53
N LEU A 69 12.59 7.81 -16.63
CA LEU A 69 11.77 8.19 -15.49
C LEU A 69 12.65 8.87 -14.45
N THR A 70 12.18 10.00 -13.93
CA THR A 70 12.91 10.84 -12.97
C THR A 70 12.03 11.19 -11.79
N GLY A 71 12.66 11.53 -10.65
CA GLY A 71 11.94 11.91 -9.43
C GLY A 71 11.08 10.78 -8.87
N THR A 72 9.90 11.14 -8.36
CA THR A 72 8.97 10.19 -7.74
C THR A 72 7.70 9.99 -8.56
N ALA A 73 7.17 8.77 -8.55
CA ALA A 73 5.91 8.44 -9.20
C ALA A 73 5.08 7.51 -8.32
N THR A 74 3.76 7.69 -8.32
CA THR A 74 2.83 6.82 -7.59
C THR A 74 1.91 6.10 -8.57
N VAL A 75 1.77 4.79 -8.39
CA VAL A 75 0.88 3.94 -9.18
C VAL A 75 -0.09 3.22 -8.24
N ASP A 76 -1.38 3.39 -8.47
CA ASP A 76 -2.41 2.58 -7.84
C ASP A 76 -2.56 1.25 -8.59
N VAL A 77 -2.64 0.17 -7.84
CA VAL A 77 -2.57 -1.21 -8.35
C VAL A 77 -3.65 -2.08 -7.72
N SER A 78 -3.98 -3.20 -8.36
CA SER A 78 -4.99 -4.11 -7.85
C SER A 78 -4.58 -4.70 -6.49
N ARG A 79 -5.48 -4.57 -5.50
CA ARG A 79 -5.29 -5.08 -4.14
C ARG A 79 -5.43 -6.61 -4.04
N ARG A 80 -5.99 -7.24 -5.08
CA ARG A 80 -6.40 -8.66 -5.05
C ARG A 80 -5.34 -9.60 -5.63
N ALA A 81 -4.45 -9.10 -6.47
CA ALA A 81 -3.38 -9.89 -7.09
C ALA A 81 -2.08 -9.83 -6.27
N THR A 82 -1.28 -10.90 -6.33
CA THR A 82 0.16 -10.80 -6.03
C THR A 82 0.81 -10.08 -7.20
N LEU A 83 1.55 -9.00 -6.91
CA LEU A 83 2.10 -8.13 -7.94
C LEU A 83 3.59 -8.41 -8.12
N ARG A 84 4.02 -8.51 -9.37
CA ARG A 84 5.43 -8.51 -9.76
C ARG A 84 5.73 -7.22 -10.50
N VAL A 85 6.71 -6.48 -10.01
CA VAL A 85 7.22 -5.26 -10.62
C VAL A 85 8.48 -5.58 -11.40
N SER A 86 8.64 -5.03 -12.60
CA SER A 86 9.87 -5.12 -13.39
C SER A 86 10.18 -3.79 -14.06
N PHE A 87 11.45 -3.58 -14.37
CA PHE A 87 11.99 -2.34 -14.90
C PHE A 87 12.70 -2.61 -16.23
N GLU A 88 12.56 -1.70 -17.18
CA GLU A 88 13.46 -1.62 -18.34
C GLU A 88 14.43 -0.47 -18.13
N GLY A 89 15.71 -0.80 -18.03
CA GLY A 89 16.77 0.15 -17.71
C GLY A 89 17.73 -0.37 -16.64
N THR A 90 18.54 0.52 -16.09
CA THR A 90 19.63 0.19 -15.15
C THR A 90 19.56 1.03 -13.87
N GLY A 91 20.36 0.65 -12.87
CA GLY A 91 20.45 1.34 -11.58
C GLY A 91 19.50 0.79 -10.52
N THR A 92 19.28 1.57 -9.47
CA THR A 92 18.53 1.14 -8.28
C THR A 92 17.34 2.06 -8.04
N VAL A 93 16.15 1.48 -8.07
CA VAL A 93 14.89 2.18 -7.80
C VAL A 93 14.52 2.00 -6.33
N GLN A 94 14.22 3.09 -5.63
CA GLN A 94 13.62 3.01 -4.31
C GLN A 94 12.12 2.79 -4.45
N LEU A 95 11.61 1.78 -3.76
CA LEU A 95 10.23 1.32 -3.84
C LEU A 95 9.58 1.39 -2.47
N THR A 96 8.53 2.21 -2.33
CA THR A 96 7.69 2.26 -1.14
C THR A 96 6.34 1.61 -1.43
N THR A 97 6.02 0.56 -0.70
CA THR A 97 4.77 -0.21 -0.82
C THR A 97 3.90 -0.02 0.41
N PHE A 98 2.59 -0.10 0.24
CA PHE A 98 1.62 0.18 1.31
C PHE A 98 0.74 -1.04 1.62
N PRO A 99 1.29 -2.20 2.03
CA PRO A 99 0.50 -3.40 2.27
C PRO A 99 -0.52 -3.21 3.39
N THR A 100 -1.76 -3.63 3.16
CA THR A 100 -2.83 -3.59 4.15
C THR A 100 -2.96 -4.93 4.86
N ARG A 101 -2.91 -4.91 6.20
CA ARG A 101 -3.24 -6.04 7.07
C ARG A 101 -4.59 -5.82 7.74
N THR A 102 -5.42 -6.84 7.76
CA THR A 102 -6.73 -6.81 8.41
C THR A 102 -6.74 -7.73 9.63
N ARG A 103 -7.38 -7.29 10.71
CA ARG A 103 -7.66 -8.14 11.87
C ARG A 103 -9.11 -7.98 12.32
N LYS A 104 -9.72 -9.07 12.78
CA LYS A 104 -11.00 -9.00 13.47
C LYS A 104 -10.81 -8.43 14.87
N THR A 105 -11.75 -7.65 15.33
CA THR A 105 -11.76 -7.08 16.67
C THR A 105 -13.19 -6.74 17.07
N ARG A 106 -13.42 -6.49 18.35
CA ARG A 106 -14.74 -6.15 18.88
C ARG A 106 -14.89 -4.63 18.89
N LEU A 107 -15.99 -4.14 18.35
CA LEU A 107 -16.44 -2.75 18.48
C LEU A 107 -17.60 -2.74 19.46
N GLU A 108 -17.44 -1.97 20.52
CA GLU A 108 -18.47 -1.66 21.51
C GLU A 108 -18.87 -0.21 21.30
N VAL A 109 -20.18 0.04 21.19
CA VAL A 109 -20.75 1.36 21.01
C VAL A 109 -21.81 1.54 22.09
N THR A 110 -21.60 2.52 22.95
CA THR A 110 -22.57 2.94 23.96
C THR A 110 -23.23 4.22 23.47
N VAL A 111 -24.56 4.23 23.40
CA VAL A 111 -25.36 5.40 23.00
C VAL A 111 -26.01 5.93 24.27
N GLY A 112 -25.84 7.23 24.55
CA GLY A 112 -26.57 7.90 25.63
C GLY A 112 -28.04 8.08 25.24
N ASP A 113 -28.92 8.11 26.23
CA ASP A 113 -30.36 8.31 26.03
C ASP A 113 -30.70 9.71 25.51
#